data_AF-A0A1E3BBJ2-F1
#
_entry.id   AF-A0A1E3BBJ2-F1
#
_cell.length_a   1.000
_cell.length_b   1.000
_cell.length_c   1.000
_cell.angle_alpha   90.00
_cell.angle_beta   90.00
_cell.angle_gamma   90.00
#
_symmetry.space_group_name_H-M   'P 1'
#
loop_
_entity.id
_entity.type
_entity.pdbx_description
1 polymer ?
#
loop_
_entity_poly.entity_id
_entity_poly.type
_entity_poly.pdbx_seq_one_letter_code
_entity_poly.pdbx_strand_id
1 'polypeptide(L)'
;MDCIYKTNKYQMPMLDINGITATGSTFFAAVAFIHNEQQPSYDFALTSLHGVYEQLGFEPPYTILTDKEKALINACKSVFPDAYTMICL
;
A
#
# COMPACT_ATOMS: atom_id res chain seq x y z
N MET A 1 -4.88 3.08 -0.90
CA MET A 1 -4.52 1.66 -0.91
C MET A 1 -5.75 0.89 -0.51
N ASP A 2 -6.12 -0.11 -1.28
CA ASP A 2 -7.34 -0.89 -1.05
C ASP A 2 -7.10 -2.34 -1.45
N CYS A 3 -7.66 -3.28 -0.71
CA CYS A 3 -7.61 -4.69 -1.04
C CYS A 3 -8.83 -5.06 -1.88
N ILE A 4 -8.58 -5.45 -3.13
CA ILE A 4 -9.64 -5.85 -4.04
C ILE A 4 -9.87 -7.36 -3.94
N TYR A 5 -11.06 -7.74 -3.51
CA TYR A 5 -11.48 -9.15 -3.44
C TYR A 5 -11.94 -9.65 -4.82
N LYS A 6 -10.99 -9.81 -5.75
CA LYS A 6 -11.26 -10.55 -6.99
C LYS A 6 -10.99 -12.03 -6.77
N THR A 7 -11.89 -12.88 -7.25
CA THR A 7 -11.73 -14.34 -7.23
C THR A 7 -10.63 -14.76 -8.20
N ASN A 8 -9.37 -14.75 -7.76
CA ASN A 8 -8.28 -15.36 -8.49
C ASN A 8 -8.17 -16.86 -8.13
N LYS A 9 -7.49 -17.63 -8.99
CA LYS A 9 -7.30 -19.09 -8.83
C LYS A 9 -6.74 -19.48 -7.46
N TYR A 10 -6.00 -18.58 -6.82
CA TYR A 10 -5.28 -18.81 -5.57
C TYR A 10 -5.97 -18.18 -4.35
N GLN A 11 -7.13 -17.54 -4.54
CA GLN A 11 -7.88 -16.83 -3.50
C GLN A 11 -7.05 -15.82 -2.68
N MET A 12 -6.02 -15.24 -3.30
CA MET A 12 -5.13 -14.26 -2.65
C MET A 12 -5.73 -12.85 -2.72
N PRO A 13 -5.76 -12.08 -1.63
CA PRO A 13 -6.08 -10.66 -1.70
C PRO A 13 -5.12 -9.90 -2.63
N MET A 14 -5.67 -8.94 -3.38
CA MET A 14 -4.90 -8.10 -4.29
C MET A 14 -4.89 -6.67 -3.75
N LEU A 15 -3.75 -6.24 -3.20
CA LEU A 15 -3.54 -4.88 -2.73
C LEU A 15 -3.28 -3.96 -3.93
N ASP A 16 -4.17 -3.01 -4.15
CA ASP A 16 -4.07 -1.99 -5.18
C ASP A 16 -3.54 -0.68 -4.60
N ILE A 17 -2.49 -0.14 -5.22
CA ILE A 17 -1.77 1.05 -4.75
C ILE A 17 -1.78 2.09 -5.87
N ASN A 18 -2.59 3.13 -5.65
CA ASN A 18 -2.68 4.29 -6.52
C ASN A 18 -2.01 5.49 -5.86
N GLY A 19 -1.29 6.27 -6.67
CA GLY A 19 -0.68 7.53 -6.28
C GLY A 19 -1.47 8.73 -6.78
N ILE A 20 -1.26 9.89 -6.15
CA ILE A 20 -1.80 11.17 -6.58
C ILE A 20 -0.64 12.08 -6.95
N THR A 21 -0.66 12.62 -8.16
CA THR A 21 0.33 13.59 -8.64
C THR A 21 0.09 14.98 -8.03
N ALA A 22 1.09 15.87 -8.12
CA ALA A 22 0.96 17.24 -7.64
C ALA A 22 -0.16 18.05 -8.35
N THR A 23 -0.61 17.61 -9.52
CA THR A 23 -1.75 18.20 -10.26
C THR A 23 -3.10 17.59 -9.85
N GLY A 24 -3.13 16.72 -8.85
CA GLY A 24 -4.34 16.03 -8.39
C GLY A 24 -4.79 14.87 -9.29
N SER A 25 -4.00 14.50 -10.30
CA SER A 25 -4.32 13.36 -11.17
C SER A 25 -3.87 12.05 -10.52
N THR A 26 -4.71 11.02 -10.59
CA THR A 26 -4.39 9.68 -10.09
C THR A 26 -3.53 8.92 -11.11
N PHE A 27 -2.59 8.12 -10.60
CA PHE A 27 -1.85 7.14 -11.41
C PHE A 27 -1.76 5.81 -10.66
N PHE A 28 -1.62 4.73 -11.43
CA PHE A 28 -1.37 3.41 -10.88
C PHE A 28 0.09 3.29 -10.45
N ALA A 29 0.35 3.06 -9.17
CA ALA A 29 1.71 2.99 -8.63
C ALA A 29 2.21 1.53 -8.54
N ALA A 30 1.40 0.64 -7.99
CA ALA A 30 1.75 -0.78 -7.86
C ALA A 30 0.53 -1.66 -7.57
N VAL A 31 0.71 -2.97 -7.76
CA VAL A 31 -0.19 -4.02 -7.27
C VAL A 31 0.63 -5.09 -6.56
N ALA A 32 0.09 -5.65 -5.48
CA ALA A 32 0.68 -6.80 -4.79
C ALA A 32 -0.37 -7.87 -4.53
N PHE A 33 -0.03 -9.12 -4.87
CA PHE A 33 -0.79 -10.28 -4.41
C PHE A 33 -0.23 -10.71 -3.06
N ILE A 34 -1.03 -10.58 -2.02
CA ILE A 34 -0.63 -10.91 -0.64
C ILE A 34 -1.26 -12.23 -0.22
N HIS A 35 -0.63 -12.93 0.72
CA HIS A 35 -1.13 -14.23 1.17
C HIS A 35 -2.46 -14.12 1.92
N ASN A 36 -2.59 -13.10 2.77
CA ASN A 36 -3.78 -12.80 3.55
C ASN A 36 -3.75 -11.33 4.01
N GLU A 37 -4.88 -10.86 4.55
CA GLU A 37 -5.03 -9.50 5.09
C GLU A 37 -4.57 -9.44 6.55
N GLN A 38 -3.29 -9.78 6.76
CA GLN A 38 -2.63 -9.71 8.05
C GLN A 38 -1.39 -8.85 7.93
N GLN A 39 -1.00 -8.21 9.03
CA GLN A 39 0.09 -7.23 9.04
C GLN A 39 1.39 -7.76 8.41
N PRO A 40 1.87 -8.99 8.67
CA PRO A 40 3.11 -9.48 8.05
C PRO A 40 3.04 -9.56 6.52
N SER A 41 1.87 -9.85 5.96
CA SER A 41 1.67 -9.89 4.50
C SER A 41 1.73 -8.47 3.90
N TYR A 42 1.20 -7.48 4.61
CA TYR A 42 1.33 -6.07 4.22
C TYR A 42 2.75 -5.54 4.41
N ASP A 43 3.41 -5.88 5.52
CA ASP A 43 4.80 -5.49 5.78
C ASP A 43 5.70 -5.95 4.63
N PHE A 44 5.52 -7.19 4.16
CA PHE A 44 6.24 -7.69 2.99
C PHE A 44 5.97 -6.87 1.72
N ALA A 45 4.70 -6.60 1.41
CA ALA A 45 4.32 -5.85 0.21
C ALA A 45 4.84 -4.39 0.26
N LEU A 46 4.66 -3.72 1.39
CA LEU A 46 5.06 -2.32 1.57
C LEU A 46 6.57 -2.16 1.67
N THR A 47 7.29 -3.09 2.32
CA THR A 47 8.76 -3.08 2.33
C THR A 47 9.31 -3.29 0.92
N SER A 48 8.67 -4.15 0.12
CA SER A 48 9.04 -4.33 -1.29
C SER A 48 8.82 -3.03 -2.08
N LEU A 49 7.70 -2.33 -1.84
CA LEU A 49 7.45 -1.02 -2.45
C LEU A 49 8.50 0.02 -2.01
N HIS A 50 8.83 0.09 -0.72
CA HIS A 50 9.87 0.99 -0.20
C HIS A 50 11.22 0.74 -0.89
N GLY A 51 11.61 -0.53 -1.08
CA GLY A 51 12.82 -0.88 -1.81
C GLY A 51 12.82 -0.39 -3.27
N VAL A 52 11.66 -0.37 -3.94
CA VAL A 52 11.54 0.23 -5.29
C VAL A 52 11.75 1.74 -5.25
N TYR A 53 11.22 2.43 -4.23
CA TYR A 53 11.43 3.87 -4.06
C TYR A 53 12.93 4.17 -3.87
N GLU A 54 13.61 3.44 -3.00
CA GLU A 54 15.05 3.59 -2.76
C GLU A 54 15.86 3.34 -4.03
N GLN A 55 15.55 2.28 -4.79
CA GLN A 55 16.25 1.95 -6.04
C GLN A 55 16.08 3.02 -7.13
N LEU A 56 14.93 3.69 -7.16
CA LEU A 56 14.64 4.76 -8.12
C LEU A 56 15.06 6.15 -7.62
N GLY A 57 15.54 6.26 -6.37
CA GLY A 57 15.87 7.53 -5.74
C GLY A 57 14.65 8.41 -5.49
N PHE A 58 13.49 7.81 -5.24
CA PHE A 58 12.25 8.51 -4.92
C PHE A 58 12.08 8.69 -3.42
N GLU A 59 11.58 9.86 -3.04
CA GLU A 59 11.15 10.12 -1.66
C GLU A 59 9.90 9.29 -1.32
N PRO A 60 9.82 8.71 -0.10
CA PRO A 60 8.62 8.04 0.39
C PRO A 60 7.37 8.94 0.36
N PRO A 61 6.16 8.36 0.36
CA PRO A 61 4.94 9.14 0.36
C PRO A 61 4.76 9.92 1.68
N TYR A 62 4.38 11.20 1.59
CA TYR A 62 4.04 12.01 2.78
C TYR A 62 2.73 11.59 3.46
N THR A 63 1.78 11.08 2.67
CA THR A 63 0.45 10.72 3.14
C THR A 63 0.02 9.43 2.47
N ILE A 64 -0.52 8.51 3.26
CA ILE A 64 -1.09 7.25 2.78
C ILE A 64 -2.57 7.23 3.16
N LEU A 65 -3.44 7.06 2.16
CA LEU A 65 -4.86 6.79 2.40
C LEU A 65 -5.10 5.29 2.27
N THR A 66 -5.74 4.70 3.27
CA THR A 66 -6.16 3.30 3.28
C THR A 66 -7.64 3.21 3.62
N ASP A 67 -8.27 2.07 3.38
CA ASP A 67 -9.55 1.77 4.01
C ASP A 67 -9.40 1.61 5.55
N LYS A 68 -10.47 1.20 6.23
CA LYS A 68 -10.46 1.00 7.69
C LYS A 68 -9.86 -0.35 8.10
N GLU A 69 -8.84 -0.83 7.39
CA GLU A 69 -8.20 -2.09 7.72
C GLU A 69 -7.01 -1.92 8.68
N LYS A 70 -7.15 -2.48 9.89
CA LYS A 70 -6.18 -2.29 10.98
C LYS A 70 -4.79 -2.86 10.66
N ALA A 71 -4.74 -4.01 9.99
CA ALA A 71 -3.48 -4.67 9.64
C ALA A 71 -2.67 -3.83 8.64
N LEU A 72 -3.33 -3.31 7.59
CA LEU A 72 -2.73 -2.40 6.63
C LEU A 72 -2.27 -1.10 7.28
N ILE A 73 -3.09 -0.47 8.13
CA ILE A 73 -2.72 0.75 8.86
C ILE A 73 -1.46 0.53 9.72
N ASN A 74 -1.36 -0.60 10.41
CA ASN A 74 -0.19 -0.92 11.21
C ASN A 74 1.06 -1.11 10.35
N ALA A 75 0.93 -1.78 9.21
CA ALA A 75 2.03 -1.98 8.27
C ALA A 75 2.52 -0.65 7.68
N CYS A 76 1.60 0.26 7.31
CA CYS A 76 1.96 1.61 6.86
C CYS A 76 2.79 2.35 7.92
N LYS A 77 2.38 2.30 9.19
CA LYS A 77 3.13 2.92 10.29
C LYS A 77 4.49 2.26 10.55
N SER A 78 4.61 0.97 10.26
CA SER A 78 5.86 0.23 10.45
C SER A 78 6.86 0.51 9.34
N VAL A 79 6.40 0.56 8.08
CA VAL A 79 7.28 0.70 6.90
C VAL A 79 7.51 2.16 6.51
N PHE A 80 6.51 3.02 6.69
CA PHE A 80 6.56 4.45 6.37
C PHE A 80 6.22 5.28 7.62
N PRO A 81 7.07 5.27 8.67
CA PRO A 81 6.76 5.89 9.95
C PRO A 81 6.53 7.40 9.88
N ASP A 82 7.16 8.07 8.91
CA ASP A 82 7.04 9.52 8.69
C ASP A 82 5.80 9.91 7.86
N ALA A 83 5.13 8.94 7.24
CA ALA A 83 3.94 9.17 6.44
C ALA A 83 2.69 9.32 7.31
N TYR A 84 1.87 10.34 7.05
CA TYR A 84 0.59 10.47 7.71
C TYR A 84 -0.41 9.44 7.14
N THR A 85 -0.80 8.47 7.97
CA THR A 85 -1.79 7.45 7.57
C THR A 85 -3.20 7.93 7.88
N MET A 86 -4.05 8.01 6.85
CA MET A 86 -5.45 8.43 6.92
C MET A 86 -6.39 7.32 6.45
N ILE A 87 -7.61 7.35 6.99
CA ILE A 87 -8.70 6.51 6.54
C ILE A 87 -9.41 7.23 5.38
N CYS A 88 -9.65 6.51 4.28
CA CYS A 88 -10.49 6.95 3.17
C CYS A 88 -11.97 6.93 3.59
N LEU A 89 -12.68 8.02 3.30
CA LEU A 89 -14.11 8.20 3.63
C LEU A 89 -15.03 7.61 2.57
#